data_AF-R4U5V4-F1
#
_entry.id   AF-R4U5V4-F1
#
_cell.length_a   1.000
_cell.length_b   1.000
_cell.length_c   1.000
_cell.angle_alpha   90.00
_cell.angle_beta   90.00
_cell.angle_gamma   90.00
#
_symmetry.space_group_name_H-M   'P 1'
#
loop_
_entity.id
_entity.type
_entity.pdbx_description
1 polymer ?
#
loop_
_entity_poly.entity_id
_entity_poly.type
_entity_poly.pdbx_seq_one_letter_code
_entity_poly.pdbx_strand_id
1 'polypeptide(L)' 'MATVVVKSGEPLDKALKRFNKVSSVKRKEARKREHWMSKKEKRRYKQEQSRSFR' A
#
# COMPACT_ATOMS: atom_id res chain seq x y z
N MET A 1 -1.15 2.05 -4.73
CA MET A 1 -0.11 1.01 -4.50
C MET A 1 1.24 1.66 -4.16
N ALA A 2 2.21 0.91 -3.63
CA ALA A 2 3.59 1.40 -3.51
C ALA A 2 4.30 1.15 -4.84
N THR A 3 5.05 2.13 -5.34
CA THR A 3 5.89 2.00 -6.54
C THR A 3 7.28 2.45 -6.15
N VAL A 4 8.29 1.72 -6.62
CA VAL A 4 9.69 2.11 -6.50
C VAL A 4 10.33 2.04 -7.88
N VAL A 5 11.11 3.05 -8.23
CA VAL A 5 11.93 3.01 -9.44
C VAL A 5 13.15 2.14 -9.13
N VAL A 6 13.34 1.07 -9.89
CA VAL A 6 14.53 0.23 -9.80
C VAL A 6 15.61 0.85 -10.67
N LYS A 7 16.80 1.10 -10.11
CA LYS A 7 17.93 1.63 -10.88
C LYS A 7 18.64 0.48 -11.60
N SER A 8 19.14 0.72 -12.81
CA SER A 8 19.93 -0.26 -13.56
C SER A 8 21.19 -0.63 -12.78
N GLY A 9 21.46 -1.94 -12.64
CA GLY A 9 22.60 -2.46 -11.87
C GLY A 9 22.37 -2.57 -10.36
N GLU A 10 21.17 -2.27 -9.86
CA GLU A 10 20.84 -2.44 -8.45
C GLU A 10 20.46 -3.91 -8.12
N PRO A 11 21.03 -4.51 -7.06
CA PRO A 11 20.62 -5.83 -6.61
C PRO A 11 19.13 -5.86 -6.23
N LEU A 12 18.44 -6.94 -6.62
CA LEU A 12 17.01 -7.11 -6.39
C LEU A 12 16.64 -6.95 -4.90
N ASP A 13 17.46 -7.48 -4.00
CA ASP A 13 17.26 -7.39 -2.55
C ASP A 13 17.25 -5.95 -2.03
N LYS A 14 18.07 -5.09 -2.63
CA LYS A 14 18.13 -3.67 -2.26
C LYS A 14 16.88 -2.94 -2.72
N ALA A 15 16.39 -3.25 -3.93
CA ALA A 15 15.12 -2.73 -4.42
C ALA A 15 13.94 -3.22 -3.57
N LEU A 16 13.91 -4.50 -3.19
CA LEU A 16 12.89 -5.10 -2.32
C LEU A 16 12.87 -4.47 -0.92
N LYS A 17 14.04 -4.24 -0.31
CA LYS A 17 14.13 -3.54 0.99
C LYS A 17 13.50 -2.15 0.92
N ARG A 18 13.77 -1.38 -0.14
CA ARG A 18 13.13 -0.05 -0.33
C ARG A 18 11.63 -0.15 -0.56
N PHE A 19 11.19 -1.11 -1.37
CA PHE A 19 9.77 -1.35 -1.59
C PHE A 19 9.05 -1.71 -0.28
N ASN A 20 9.62 -2.59 0.53
CA ASN A 20 9.09 -2.98 1.84
C ASN A 20 9.01 -1.79 2.80
N LYS A 21 10.02 -0.92 2.80
CA LYS A 21 10.00 0.32 3.59
C LYS A 21 8.85 1.22 3.16
N VAL A 22 8.72 1.53 1.87
CA VAL A 22 7.66 2.42 1.34
C VAL A 22 6.27 1.80 1.52
N SER A 23 6.12 0.50 1.30
CA SER A 23 4.84 -0.19 1.48
C SER A 23 4.40 -0.25 2.94
N SER A 24 5.34 -0.40 3.90
CA SER A 24 5.02 -0.40 5.33
C SER A 24 4.41 0.93 5.81
N VAL A 25 4.93 2.06 5.32
CA VAL A 25 4.40 3.40 5.63
C VAL A 25 2.98 3.56 5.09
N LYS A 26 2.75 3.19 3.81
CA LYS A 26 1.42 3.23 3.19
C LYS A 26 0.41 2.31 3.88
N ARG A 27 0.84 1.13 4.34
CA ARG A 27 0.00 0.22 5.14
C ARG A 27 -0.40 0.83 6.49
N LYS A 28 0.52 1.52 7.16
CA LYS A 28 0.26 2.21 8.44
C LYS A 28 -0.74 3.36 8.26
N GLU A 29 -0.60 4.14 7.20
CA GLU A 29 -1.55 5.22 6.85
C GLU A 29 -2.94 4.70 6.53
N ALA A 30 -3.03 3.61 5.75
CA ALA A 30 -4.30 2.96 5.45
C ALA A 30 -5.01 2.49 6.74
N ARG A 31 -4.28 1.86 7.67
CA ARG A 31 -4.82 1.43 8.97
C ARG A 31 -5.31 2.62 9.81
N LYS A 32 -4.59 3.74 9.81
CA LYS A 32 -5.00 4.97 10.51
C LYS A 32 -6.31 5.54 9.94
N ARG A 33 -6.46 5.56 8.61
CA ARG A 33 -7.71 5.99 7.97
C ARG A 33 -8.86 5.05 8.30
N GLU A 34 -8.63 3.74 8.28
CA GLU A 34 -9.65 2.76 8.66
C GLU A 34 -10.06 2.86 10.14
N HIS A 35 -9.18 3.30 11.04
CA HIS A 35 -9.48 3.38 12.47
C HIS A 35 -10.72 4.25 12.77
N TRP A 36 -10.87 5.36 12.05
CA TRP A 36 -11.96 6.33 12.26
C TRP A 36 -13.21 6.06 11.42
N MET A 37 -13.18 5.03 10.57
CA MET A 37 -14.28 4.70 9.65
C MET A 37 -15.33 3.81 10.32
N SER A 38 -16.61 4.11 10.10
CA SER A 38 -17.73 3.26 10.49
C SER A 38 -17.72 1.93 9.73
N LYS A 39 -18.49 0.94 10.22
CA LYS A 39 -18.61 -0.39 9.59
C LYS A 39 -19.10 -0.32 8.13
N LYS A 40 -19.99 0.63 7.82
CA LYS A 40 -20.53 0.86 6.47
C LYS A 40 -19.48 1.46 5.54
N GLU A 41 -18.70 2.41 6.03
CA GLU A 41 -17.63 3.06 5.26
C GLU A 41 -16.47 2.09 4.99
N LYS A 42 -16.09 1.26 5.97
CA LYS A 42 -15.11 0.18 5.78
C LYS A 42 -15.51 -0.79 4.67
N ARG A 43 -16.80 -1.16 4.58
CA ARG A 43 -17.30 -2.04 3.51
C ARG A 43 -17.17 -1.40 2.13
N ARG A 44 -17.56 -0.12 1.98
CA ARG A 44 -17.41 0.63 0.72
C ARG A 44 -15.95 0.76 0.32
N TYR A 45 -15.10 1.18 1.26
CA TYR A 45 -13.66 1.33 1.04
C TYR A 45 -13.02 0.03 0.54
N LYS A 46 -13.37 -1.13 1.13
CA LYS A 46 -12.87 -2.44 0.67
C LYS A 46 -13.37 -2.80 -0.73
N GLN A 47 -14.65 -2.57 -1.04
CA GLN A 47 -15.18 -2.77 -2.39
C GLN A 47 -14.47 -1.91 -3.44
N GLU A 48 -14.18 -0.65 -3.10
CA GLU A 48 -13.49 0.30 -3.96
C GLU A 48 -12.03 -0.10 -4.19
N GLN A 49 -11.34 -0.59 -3.15
CA GLN A 49 -10.00 -1.17 -3.31
C GLN A 49 -9.98 -2.42 -4.21
N SER A 50 -11.00 -3.29 -4.12
CA SER A 50 -11.11 -4.45 -5.00
C SER A 50 -11.38 -4.06 -6.46
N ARG A 51 -12.14 -2.97 -6.68
CA ARG A 51 -12.40 -2.43 -8.02
C ARG A 51 -11.15 -1.79 -8.65
N SER A 52 -10.34 -1.08 -7.87
CA SER A 52 -9.08 -0.49 -8.33
C SER A 52 -8.03 -1.53 -8.75
N PHE A 53 -8.25 -2.82 -8.48
CA PHE A 53 -7.32 -3.91 -8.81
C PHE A 53 -7.70 -4.66 -10.10
N ARG A 54 -8.93 -4.47 -10.61
CA ARG A 54 -9.38 -4.97 -11.92
C ARG A 54 -9.14 -3.91 -12.98
#